data_AF-A0A963XXI1-F1
#
_entry.id   AF-A0A963XXI1-F1
#
_cell.length_a   1.000
_cell.length_b   1.000
_cell.length_c   1.000
_cell.angle_alpha   90.00
_cell.angle_beta   90.00
_cell.angle_gamma   90.00
#
_symmetry.space_group_name_H-M   'P 1'
#
loop_
_entity.id
_entity.type
_entity.pdbx_description
1 polymer ?
#
loop_
_entity_poly.entity_id
_entity_poly.type
_entity_poly.pdbx_seq_one_letter_code
_entity_poly.pdbx_strand_id
1 'polypeptide(L)'
;GYDQRIEVLGSAGAVSALNMAEANIEIATADGFQRPPLLNFFMTRYIAAYANEIAGFIAAVTNGTATPTTGEDGLLALVLADAALKSVKTGQVVNVA
;
A
#
# COMPACT_ATOMS: atom_id res chain seq x y z
N GLY A 1 6.04 -10.10 9.89
CA GLY A 1 5.02 -9.03 9.78
C GLY A 1 5.02 -8.45 8.38
N TYR A 2 3.99 -7.68 8.05
CA TYR A 2 3.69 -7.19 6.71
C TYR A 2 4.31 -5.80 6.47
N ASP A 3 5.39 -5.74 5.67
CA ASP A 3 6.10 -4.50 5.35
C ASP A 3 5.40 -3.76 4.20
N GLN A 4 4.92 -2.56 4.50
CA GLN A 4 4.02 -1.73 3.69
C GLN A 4 4.40 -0.25 3.93
N ARG A 5 5.41 0.21 3.21
CA ARG A 5 5.93 1.58 3.31
C ARG A 5 5.75 2.33 2.01
N ILE A 6 5.48 3.62 2.11
CA ILE A 6 5.47 4.56 0.99
C ILE A 6 6.24 5.82 1.37
N GLU A 7 6.94 6.40 0.41
CA GLU A 7 7.71 7.63 0.55
C GLU A 7 7.54 8.49 -0.70
N VAL A 8 7.42 9.80 -0.51
CA VAL A 8 7.40 10.79 -1.59
C VAL A 8 8.38 11.91 -1.24
N LEU A 9 9.35 12.14 -2.12
CA LEU A 9 10.29 13.25 -2.07
C LEU A 9 9.89 14.31 -3.11
N GLY A 10 9.83 15.58 -2.70
CA GLY A 10 9.55 16.73 -3.54
C GLY A 10 10.48 17.90 -3.27
N SER A 11 10.31 18.99 -4.02
CA SER A 11 11.18 20.18 -3.94
C SER A 11 11.18 20.88 -2.58
N ALA A 12 10.12 20.71 -1.79
CA ALA A 12 9.95 21.33 -0.48
C ALA A 12 10.18 20.38 0.72
N GLY A 13 10.54 19.12 0.46
CA GLY A 13 10.74 18.13 1.53
C GLY A 13 10.24 16.74 1.15
N ALA A 14 10.09 15.87 2.15
CA ALA A 14 9.64 14.49 1.98
C ALA A 14 8.58 14.10 3.01
N VAL A 15 7.75 13.12 2.65
CA VAL A 15 6.76 12.49 3.54
C VAL A 15 6.85 10.97 3.40
N SER A 16 6.63 10.26 4.52
CA SER A 16 6.61 8.80 4.55
C SER A 16 5.48 8.27 5.42
N ALA A 17 4.89 7.15 5.01
CA ALA A 17 4.04 6.34 5.87
C ALA A 17 4.84 5.12 6.34
N LEU A 18 4.98 4.99 7.66
CA LEU A 18 5.74 3.91 8.30
C LEU A 18 4.87 2.67 8.55
N ASN A 19 5.53 1.56 8.87
CA ASN A 19 4.86 0.31 9.21
C ASN A 19 4.07 0.38 10.53
N MET A 20 3.04 -0.47 10.63
CA MET A 20 2.24 -0.64 11.84
C MET A 20 2.68 -1.89 12.61
N ALA A 21 3.17 -1.69 13.83
CA ALA A 21 3.47 -2.76 14.77
C ALA A 21 2.19 -3.28 15.46
N GLU A 22 2.23 -4.52 15.97
CA GLU A 22 1.14 -5.10 16.75
C GLU A 22 0.82 -4.29 18.02
N ALA A 23 1.85 -3.64 18.60
CA ALA A 23 1.70 -2.69 19.68
C ALA A 23 2.79 -1.61 19.61
N ASN A 24 2.47 -0.40 20.11
CA ASN A 24 3.43 0.70 20.21
C ASN A 24 4.13 0.67 21.57
N ILE A 25 4.93 -0.37 21.79
CA ILE A 25 5.72 -0.56 23.02
C ILE A 25 7.18 -0.89 22.67
N GLU A 26 8.06 -0.68 23.63
CA GLU A 26 9.48 -1.00 23.52
C GLU A 26 9.97 -1.59 24.84
N ILE A 27 10.75 -2.66 24.75
CA ILE A 27 11.38 -3.32 25.91
C ILE A 27 12.88 -3.11 25.79
N ALA A 28 13.48 -2.52 26.83
CA ALA A 28 14.92 -2.31 26.93
C ALA A 28 15.52 -3.30 27.94
N THR A 29 16.47 -4.12 27.51
CA THR A 29 17.24 -5.04 28.36
C THR A 29 18.74 -4.91 28.09
N ALA A 30 19.56 -5.72 28.76
CA ALA A 30 20.99 -5.83 28.45
C ALA A 30 21.25 -6.30 26.99
N ASP A 31 20.27 -6.94 26.35
CA ASP A 31 20.34 -7.43 24.97
C ASP A 31 19.89 -6.39 23.93
N GLY A 32 19.48 -5.20 24.38
CA GLY A 32 19.10 -4.08 23.52
C GLY A 32 17.62 -3.69 23.60
N PHE A 33 17.16 -2.96 22.58
CA PHE A 33 15.80 -2.44 22.47
C PHE A 33 14.98 -3.31 21.50
N GLN A 34 13.91 -3.89 22.01
CA GLN A 34 13.03 -4.79 21.25
C GLN A 34 11.66 -4.14 21.07
N ARG A 35 11.13 -4.22 19.85
CA ARG A 35 9.78 -3.79 19.50
C ARG A 35 8.97 -4.97 18.98
N PRO A 36 7.64 -4.97 19.17
CA PRO A 36 6.77 -5.98 18.59
C PRO A 36 6.92 -6.10 17.07
N PRO A 37 6.61 -7.27 16.50
CA PRO A 37 6.58 -7.43 15.05
C PRO A 37 5.51 -6.54 14.40
N LEU A 38 5.62 -6.37 13.08
CA LEU A 38 4.57 -5.73 12.28
C LEU A 38 3.31 -6.59 12.25
N LEU A 39 2.15 -5.95 12.06
CA LEU A 39 0.89 -6.66 11.79
C LEU A 39 1.09 -7.73 10.70
N ASN A 40 0.55 -8.93 10.91
CA ASN A 40 0.97 -10.11 10.13
C ASN A 40 0.50 -10.10 8.67
N PHE A 41 -0.74 -9.71 8.39
CA PHE A 41 -1.31 -9.80 7.04
C PHE A 41 -2.43 -8.80 6.79
N PHE A 42 -2.97 -8.75 5.56
CA PHE A 42 -3.96 -7.74 5.15
C PHE A 42 -5.21 -7.74 6.04
N MET A 43 -5.62 -8.91 6.55
CA MET A 43 -6.85 -9.06 7.34
C MET A 43 -6.87 -8.18 8.60
N THR A 44 -5.74 -8.01 9.27
CA THR A 44 -5.63 -7.11 10.44
C THR A 44 -5.07 -5.74 10.07
N ARG A 45 -4.17 -5.67 9.08
CA ARG A 45 -3.55 -4.41 8.63
C ARG A 45 -4.54 -3.46 7.95
N TYR A 46 -5.55 -3.98 7.27
CA TYR A 46 -6.41 -3.22 6.37
C TYR A 46 -7.88 -3.16 6.78
N ILE A 47 -8.22 -3.49 8.03
CA ILE A 47 -9.60 -3.37 8.54
C ILE A 47 -10.20 -2.00 8.22
N ALA A 48 -9.47 -0.92 8.56
CA ALA A 48 -9.92 0.44 8.28
C ALA A 48 -9.99 0.75 6.77
N ALA A 49 -9.06 0.21 5.98
CA ALA A 49 -9.06 0.43 4.53
C ALA A 49 -10.27 -0.25 3.86
N TYR A 50 -10.59 -1.49 4.20
CA TYR A 50 -11.78 -2.18 3.68
C TYR A 50 -13.08 -1.52 4.14
N ALA A 51 -13.17 -1.07 5.39
CA ALA A 51 -14.32 -0.31 5.87
C ALA A 51 -14.53 0.97 5.04
N ASN A 52 -13.46 1.70 4.76
CA ASN A 52 -13.50 2.91 3.94
C ASN A 52 -13.80 2.62 2.47
N GLU A 53 -13.27 1.54 1.91
CA GLU A 53 -13.52 1.10 0.52
C GLU A 53 -15.02 0.82 0.30
N ILE A 54 -15.62 -0.01 1.17
CA ILE A 54 -17.05 -0.35 1.08
C ILE A 54 -17.92 0.89 1.30
N ALA A 55 -17.58 1.74 2.28
CA ALA A 55 -18.29 3.00 2.50
C ALA A 55 -18.22 3.93 1.27
N GLY A 56 -17.04 4.05 0.65
CA GLY A 56 -16.83 4.83 -0.57
C GLY A 56 -17.63 4.30 -1.76
N PHE A 57 -17.67 2.98 -1.94
CA PHE A 57 -18.49 2.36 -2.97
C PHE A 57 -19.99 2.60 -2.77
N ILE A 58 -20.50 2.40 -1.55
CA ILE A 58 -21.90 2.66 -1.23
C ILE A 58 -22.24 4.12 -1.52
N ALA A 59 -21.40 5.07 -1.08
CA ALA A 59 -21.61 6.49 -1.34
C ALA A 59 -21.64 6.80 -2.85
N ALA A 60 -20.76 6.19 -3.64
CA ALA A 60 -20.74 6.40 -5.08
C ALA A 60 -22.05 5.94 -5.74
N VAL A 61 -22.53 4.74 -5.38
CA VAL A 61 -23.78 4.17 -5.89
C VAL A 61 -24.99 4.99 -5.45
N THR A 62 -25.09 5.35 -4.17
CA THR A 62 -26.22 6.13 -3.64
C THR A 62 -26.35 7.49 -4.31
N ASN A 63 -25.22 8.14 -4.61
CA ASN A 63 -25.21 9.49 -5.18
C ASN A 63 -25.14 9.51 -6.72
N GLY A 64 -25.05 8.35 -7.38
CA GLY A 64 -24.87 8.29 -8.84
C GLY A 64 -23.56 8.92 -9.32
N THR A 65 -22.50 8.85 -8.51
CA THR A 65 -21.17 9.41 -8.81
C THR A 65 -20.19 8.31 -9.20
N ALA A 66 -19.03 8.68 -9.77
CA ALA A 66 -17.98 7.72 -10.08
C ALA A 66 -17.46 7.04 -8.82
N THR A 67 -17.12 5.74 -8.93
CA THR A 67 -16.45 5.02 -7.84
C THR A 67 -15.02 5.54 -7.66
N PRO A 68 -14.46 5.50 -6.43
CA PRO A 68 -13.09 5.95 -6.18
C PRO A 68 -12.02 5.22 -6.98
N THR A 69 -12.29 3.96 -7.35
CA THR A 69 -11.48 3.13 -8.22
C THR A 69 -12.35 2.62 -9.36
N THR A 70 -11.81 2.65 -10.58
CA THR A 70 -12.51 2.29 -11.82
C THR A 70 -11.91 1.05 -12.47
N GLY A 71 -12.56 0.56 -13.54
CA GLY A 71 -11.99 -0.52 -14.35
C GLY A 71 -10.70 -0.13 -15.06
N GLU A 72 -10.57 1.15 -15.45
CA GLU A 72 -9.35 1.67 -16.09
C GLU A 72 -8.16 1.63 -15.14
N ASP A 73 -8.35 1.98 -13.87
CA ASP A 73 -7.29 1.91 -12.86
C ASP A 73 -6.75 0.47 -12.73
N GLY A 74 -7.65 -0.52 -12.80
CA GLY A 74 -7.27 -1.94 -12.80
C GLY A 74 -6.52 -2.37 -14.07
N LEU A 75 -6.94 -1.88 -15.24
CA LEU A 75 -6.25 -2.13 -16.51
C LEU A 75 -4.82 -1.57 -16.49
N LEU A 76 -4.65 -0.31 -16.08
CA LEU A 76 -3.35 0.33 -16.04
C LEU A 76 -2.40 -0.33 -15.03
N ALA A 77 -2.93 -0.76 -13.88
CA ALA A 77 -2.16 -1.55 -12.93
C ALA A 77 -1.64 -2.86 -13.53
N LEU A 78 -2.46 -3.56 -14.33
CA LEU A 78 -2.07 -4.79 -15.02
C LEU A 78 -1.03 -4.52 -16.11
N VAL A 79 -1.19 -3.45 -16.90
CA VAL A 79 -0.23 -3.05 -17.93
C VAL A 79 1.16 -2.81 -17.32
N LEU A 80 1.23 -2.14 -16.17
CA LEU A 80 2.48 -1.93 -15.43
C LEU A 80 3.09 -3.27 -14.96
N ALA A 81 2.26 -4.18 -14.44
CA ALA A 81 2.71 -5.49 -13.98
C ALA A 81 3.30 -6.33 -15.13
N ASP A 82 2.67 -6.33 -16.30
CA ASP A 82 3.16 -7.04 -17.48
C ASP A 82 4.46 -6.44 -18.02
N ALA A 83 4.59 -5.11 -18.04
CA ALA A 83 5.82 -4.43 -18.42
C ALA A 83 6.97 -4.77 -17.45
N ALA A 84 6.70 -4.81 -16.14
CA ALA A 84 7.68 -5.23 -15.13
C ALA A 84 8.11 -6.69 -15.33
N LEU A 85 7.16 -7.59 -15.59
CA LEU A 85 7.46 -9.01 -15.89
C LEU A 85 8.35 -9.15 -17.13
N LYS A 86 8.07 -8.37 -18.18
CA LYS A 86 8.91 -8.35 -19.40
C LYS A 86 10.31 -7.81 -19.09
N SER A 87 10.41 -6.72 -18.34
CA SER A 87 11.68 -6.11 -17.92
C SER A 87 12.58 -7.11 -17.19
N VAL A 88 12.03 -7.86 -16.23
CA VAL A 88 12.77 -8.91 -15.50
C VAL A 88 13.29 -10.00 -16.45
N LYS A 89 12.49 -10.41 -17.44
CA LYS A 89 12.89 -11.46 -18.39
C LYS A 89 13.96 -11.02 -19.38
N THR A 90 13.92 -9.77 -19.81
CA THR A 90 14.85 -9.24 -20.84
C THR A 90 16.08 -8.58 -20.24
N GLY A 91 16.04 -8.21 -18.95
CA GLY A 91 17.07 -7.38 -18.33
C GLY A 91 17.12 -5.96 -18.88
N GLN A 92 16.03 -5.48 -19.49
CA GLN A 92 15.97 -4.18 -20.16
C GLN A 92 14.76 -3.38 -19.70
N VAL A 93 14.88 -2.05 -19.73
CA VAL A 93 13.76 -1.13 -19.49
C VAL A 93 12.68 -1.35 -20.55
N VAL A 94 11.43 -1.44 -20.11
CA VAL A 94 10.25 -1.57 -20.97
C VAL A 94 9.41 -0.32 -20.82
N ASN A 95 9.20 0.40 -21.93
CA ASN A 95 8.28 1.53 -21.95
C ASN A 95 6.84 1.03 -21.96
N VAL A 96 6.02 1.64 -21.12
CA VAL A 96 4.58 1.47 -21.11
C VAL A 96 4.00 2.47 -22.11
N ALA A 97 3.13 2.00 -22.99
CA ALA A 97 2.49 2.81 -24.03
C ALA A 97 1.25 3.53 -23.49
#